data_AF-A0A6B1AIL3-F1
#
_entry.id   AF-A0A6B1AIL3-F1
#
_cell.length_a   1.000
_cell.length_b   1.000
_cell.length_c   1.000
_cell.angle_alpha   90.00
_cell.angle_beta   90.00
_cell.angle_gamma   90.00
#
_symmetry.space_group_name_H-M   'P 1'
#
loop_
_entity.id
_entity.type
_entity.pdbx_description
1 polymer ?
#
loop_
_entity_poly.entity_id
_entity_poly.type
_entity_poly.pdbx_seq_one_letter_code
_entity_poly.pdbx_strand_id
1 'polypeptide(L)'
;MNPDAGPEPDDRRERSGPLAYMASNGIAANLLMMGIVAAGLVSLTGLEREAWPVTPFYHIEVSMAYPGATPEEIEESIVVKIED
;
A
#
# COMPACT_ATOMS: atom_id res chain seq x y z
N MET A 1 -49.55 -15.03 32.22
CA MET A 1 -49.81 -15.22 30.78
C MET A 1 -49.81 -13.85 30.15
N ASN A 2 -48.84 -13.52 29.31
CA ASN A 2 -48.82 -12.24 28.58
C ASN A 2 -49.35 -12.50 27.16
N PRO A 3 -50.56 -12.04 26.81
CA PRO A 3 -51.06 -12.09 25.44
C PRO A 3 -50.48 -10.91 24.64
N ASP A 4 -50.16 -11.13 23.38
CA ASP A 4 -49.93 -10.10 22.35
C ASP A 4 -48.52 -9.49 22.26
N ALA A 5 -47.49 -10.35 22.25
CA ALA A 5 -46.32 -10.07 21.42
C ALA A 5 -46.78 -10.05 19.96
N GLY A 6 -46.82 -8.85 19.35
CA GLY A 6 -47.16 -8.65 17.94
C GLY A 6 -46.21 -9.42 17.00
N PRO A 7 -46.57 -9.59 15.71
CA PRO A 7 -45.76 -10.36 14.78
C PRO A 7 -44.33 -9.82 14.72
N GLU A 8 -43.35 -10.70 14.94
CA GLU A 8 -41.93 -10.34 14.78
C GLU A 8 -41.70 -9.79 13.36
N PRO A 9 -40.88 -8.72 13.21
CA PRO A 9 -40.64 -8.15 11.89
C PRO A 9 -39.95 -9.19 11.02
N ASP A 10 -40.68 -9.66 10.02
CA ASP A 10 -40.23 -10.55 8.97
C ASP A 10 -39.21 -9.84 8.09
N ASP A 11 -37.92 -9.96 8.44
CA ASP A 11 -36.78 -9.39 7.71
C ASP A 11 -36.47 -10.17 6.41
N ARG A 12 -37.51 -10.49 5.63
CA ARG A 12 -37.42 -10.95 4.24
C ARG A 12 -37.11 -9.80 3.30
N ARG A 13 -36.18 -8.90 3.68
CA ARG A 13 -35.60 -7.97 2.71
C ARG A 13 -35.09 -8.80 1.56
N GLU A 14 -35.69 -8.58 0.39
CA GLU A 14 -35.38 -9.27 -0.84
C GLU A 14 -33.86 -9.38 -0.95
N ARG A 15 -33.36 -10.62 -0.94
CA ARG A 15 -31.94 -10.90 -1.17
C ARG A 15 -31.64 -10.64 -2.65
N SER A 16 -31.79 -9.39 -3.09
CA SER A 16 -31.46 -8.92 -4.42
C SER A 16 -30.30 -7.93 -4.28
N GLY A 17 -29.15 -8.39 -4.76
CA GLY A 17 -27.91 -7.64 -4.71
C GLY A 17 -26.89 -8.28 -5.63
N PRO A 18 -25.77 -7.61 -5.94
CA PRO A 18 -24.77 -8.13 -6.87
C PRO A 18 -24.29 -9.54 -6.49
N LEU A 19 -24.11 -9.77 -5.18
CA LEU A 19 -23.73 -11.09 -4.64
C LEU A 19 -24.83 -12.14 -4.84
N ALA A 20 -26.10 -11.80 -4.59
CA ALA A 20 -27.21 -12.74 -4.76
C ALA A 20 -27.48 -13.06 -6.25
N TYR A 21 -27.27 -12.09 -7.13
CA TYR A 21 -27.33 -12.28 -8.58
C TYR A 21 -26.20 -13.18 -9.09
N MET A 22 -24.96 -12.97 -8.62
CA MET A 22 -23.82 -13.83 -8.97
C MET A 22 -23.95 -15.24 -8.39
N ALA A 23 -24.50 -15.38 -7.17
CA ALA A 23 -24.77 -16.68 -6.56
C ALA A 23 -25.86 -17.47 -7.30
N SER A 24 -26.86 -16.78 -7.89
CA SER A 24 -27.91 -17.40 -8.69
C SER A 24 -27.53 -17.60 -10.16
N ASN A 25 -26.55 -16.85 -10.69
CA ASN A 25 -26.10 -16.92 -12.08
C ASN A 25 -24.60 -17.22 -12.18
N GLY A 26 -24.25 -18.50 -12.14
CA GLY A 26 -22.84 -18.95 -12.21
C GLY A 26 -22.08 -18.50 -13.47
N ILE A 27 -22.78 -18.25 -14.58
CA ILE A 27 -22.17 -17.72 -15.82
C ILE A 27 -21.60 -16.31 -15.57
N ALA A 28 -22.35 -15.44 -14.90
CA ALA A 28 -21.91 -14.08 -14.59
C ALA A 28 -20.68 -14.09 -13.65
N ALA A 29 -20.69 -14.98 -12.65
CA ALA A 29 -19.57 -15.16 -11.73
C ALA A 29 -18.30 -15.68 -12.44
N ASN A 30 -18.44 -16.66 -13.34
CA ASN A 30 -17.31 -17.21 -14.09
C ASN A 30 -16.70 -16.22 -15.08
N LEU A 31 -17.53 -15.43 -15.78
CA LEU A 31 -17.06 -14.37 -16.66
C LEU A 31 -16.31 -13.28 -15.89
N LEU A 32 -16.83 -12.89 -14.71
CA LEU A 32 -16.14 -11.93 -13.83
C LEU A 32 -14.79 -12.49 -13.37
N MET A 33 -14.75 -13.75 -12.94
CA MET A 33 -13.52 -14.42 -12.53
C MET A 33 -12.49 -14.44 -13.67
N MET A 34 -12.90 -14.84 -14.87
CA MET A 34 -12.02 -14.82 -16.05
C MET A 34 -11.55 -13.41 -16.39
N GLY A 35 -12.40 -12.39 -16.25
CA GLY A 35 -12.04 -10.99 -16.46
C GLY A 35 -10.96 -10.52 -15.48
N ILE A 36 -11.10 -10.84 -14.19
CA ILE A 36 -10.11 -10.52 -13.16
C ILE A 36 -8.78 -11.23 -13.44
N VAL A 37 -8.82 -12.52 -13.80
CA VAL A 37 -7.60 -13.28 -14.12
C VAL A 37 -6.91 -12.73 -15.35
N ALA A 38 -7.64 -12.44 -16.43
CA ALA A 38 -7.09 -11.89 -17.66
C ALA A 38 -6.45 -10.50 -17.41
N ALA A 39 -7.14 -9.62 -16.69
CA ALA A 39 -6.60 -8.32 -16.31
C ALA A 39 -5.33 -8.45 -15.46
N GLY A 40 -5.32 -9.38 -14.50
CA GLY A 40 -4.14 -9.70 -13.70
C GLY A 40 -2.96 -10.17 -14.55
N LEU A 41 -3.20 -11.12 -15.47
CA LEU A 41 -2.16 -11.62 -16.37
C LEU A 41 -1.56 -10.53 -17.26
N VAL A 42 -2.40 -9.63 -17.80
CA VAL A 42 -1.91 -8.48 -18.56
C VAL A 42 -1.08 -7.56 -17.68
N SER A 43 -1.55 -7.25 -16.46
CA SER A 43 -0.83 -6.40 -15.50
C SER A 43 0.55 -6.94 -15.13
N LEU A 44 0.75 -8.25 -15.09
CA LEU A 44 2.05 -8.86 -14.78
C LEU A 44 3.13 -8.52 -15.82
N THR A 45 2.74 -8.24 -17.07
CA THR A 45 3.69 -7.91 -18.14
C THR A 45 4.27 -6.49 -18.01
N GLY A 46 3.54 -5.58 -17.34
CA GLY A 46 3.95 -4.19 -17.12
C GLY A 46 4.57 -3.93 -15.75
N LEU A 47 4.76 -4.97 -14.92
CA LEU A 47 5.32 -4.80 -13.59
C LEU A 47 6.82 -4.51 -13.67
N GLU A 48 7.23 -3.33 -13.22
CA GLU A 48 8.64 -2.95 -13.09
C GLU A 48 9.31 -3.81 -12.02
N ARG A 49 10.51 -4.32 -12.33
CA ARG A 49 11.28 -5.20 -11.45
C ARG A 49 12.62 -4.56 -11.21
N GLU A 50 12.79 -4.03 -10.01
CA GLU A 50 14.07 -3.49 -9.54
C GLU A 50 14.79 -4.54 -8.68
N ALA A 51 16.10 -4.68 -8.88
CA ALA A 51 16.93 -5.56 -8.05
C ALA A 51 17.12 -5.01 -6.62
N TRP A 52 16.93 -3.69 -6.46
CA TRP A 52 17.09 -2.98 -5.20
C TRP A 52 16.02 -1.90 -5.11
N PRO A 53 15.36 -1.71 -3.95
CA PRO A 53 14.46 -0.58 -3.77
C PRO A 53 15.26 0.72 -3.88
N VAL A 54 14.86 1.60 -4.80
CA VAL A 54 15.37 2.99 -4.86
C VAL A 54 14.79 3.78 -3.69
N THR A 55 15.39 3.61 -2.53
CA THR A 55 15.12 4.49 -1.38
C THR A 55 15.89 5.79 -1.62
N PRO A 56 15.23 6.95 -1.70
CA PRO A 56 15.94 8.21 -1.87
C PRO A 56 16.78 8.48 -0.61
N PHE A 57 18.09 8.28 -0.71
CA PHE A 57 19.05 8.70 0.32
C PHE A 57 19.36 10.18 0.11
N TYR A 58 18.80 11.03 0.97
CA TYR A 58 19.14 12.45 1.00
C TYR A 58 20.47 12.62 1.73
N HIS A 59 21.56 12.74 0.98
CA HIS A 59 22.90 12.99 1.51
C HIS A 59 23.52 14.21 0.82
N ILE A 60 24.28 15.00 1.59
CA ILE A 60 25.05 16.14 1.10
C ILE A 60 26.51 15.86 1.46
N GLU A 61 27.38 15.88 0.44
CA GLU A 61 28.82 15.70 0.61
C GLU A 61 29.49 17.08 0.74
N VAL A 62 30.26 17.27 1.81
CA VAL A 62 31.06 18.48 2.04
C VAL A 62 32.52 18.07 2.14
N SER A 63 33.36 18.57 1.22
CA SER A 63 34.79 18.26 1.17
C SER A 63 35.62 19.54 1.26
N MET A 64 36.64 19.54 2.12
CA MET A 64 37.57 20.65 2.31
C MET A 64 38.96 20.13 2.59
N ALA A 65 39.97 20.70 1.92
CA ALA A 65 41.38 20.45 2.24
C ALA A 65 41.88 21.52 3.22
N TYR A 66 42.32 21.10 4.40
CA TYR A 66 42.92 22.01 5.39
C TYR A 66 44.29 21.49 5.87
N PRO A 67 45.34 21.64 5.04
CA PRO A 67 46.67 21.15 5.36
C PRO A 67 47.31 21.99 6.47
N GLY A 68 47.87 21.31 7.48
CA GLY A 68 48.66 21.94 8.55
C GLY A 68 47.92 22.25 9.85
N ALA A 69 46.61 21.95 9.95
CA ALA A 69 45.93 21.91 11.24
C ALA A 69 46.07 20.54 11.90
N THR A 70 46.02 20.54 13.23
CA THR A 70 45.88 19.30 13.99
C THR A 70 44.46 18.75 13.88
N PRO A 71 44.25 17.43 14.03
CA PRO A 71 42.91 16.85 14.00
C PRO A 71 41.94 17.49 15.01
N GLU A 72 42.46 17.87 16.17
CA GLU A 72 41.70 18.46 17.27
C GLU A 72 41.18 19.86 16.92
N GLU A 73 41.98 20.69 16.25
CA GLU A 73 41.55 21.99 15.74
C GLU A 73 40.49 21.87 14.64
N ILE A 74 40.56 20.85 13.78
CA ILE A 74 39.57 20.62 12.70
C ILE A 74 38.21 20.26 13.29
N GLU A 75 38.20 19.42 14.33
CA GLU A 75 36.99 19.02 15.05
C GLU A 75 36.24 20.24 15.59
N GLU A 76 36.90 21.06 16.41
CA GLU A 76 36.27 22.24 17.04
C GLU A 76 35.90 23.34 16.05
N SER A 77 36.71 23.54 15.01
CA SER A 77 36.56 24.69 14.13
C SER A 77 35.56 24.49 13.00
N ILE A 78 35.45 23.26 12.48
CA ILE A 78 34.73 22.93 11.25
C ILE A 78 33.69 21.84 11.51
N VAL A 79 34.09 20.67 12.03
CA VAL A 79 33.19 19.49 12.10
C VAL A 79 32.00 19.75 13.02
N VAL A 80 32.25 20.19 14.26
CA VAL A 80 31.17 20.49 15.22
C VAL A 80 30.20 21.54 14.68
N LYS A 81 30.69 22.57 14.00
CA LYS A 81 29.84 23.63 13.43
C LYS A 81 29.00 23.18 12.24
N ILE A 82 29.38 22.10 11.56
CA ILE A 82 28.62 21.53 10.44
C ILE A 82 27.57 20.54 10.96
N GLU A 83 27.83 19.89 12.10
CA GLU A 83 26.90 18.94 12.73
C GLU A 83 25.77 19.60 13.54
N ASP A 84 26.03 20.76 14.17
CA ASP A 84 25.05 21.58 14.92
C ASP A 84 24.19 22.49 14.02
#